data_AF-Q2FLK3-F1
#
_entry.id   AF-Q2FLK3-F1
#
_cell.length_a   1.000
_cell.length_b   1.000
_cell.length_c   1.000
_cell.angle_alpha   90.00
_cell.angle_beta   90.00
_cell.angle_gamma   90.00
#
_symmetry.space_group_name_H-M   'P 1'
#
loop_
_entity.id
_entity.type
_entity.pdbx_description
1 polymer ?
#
loop_
_entity_poly.entity_id
_entity_poly.type
_entity_poly.pdbx_seq_one_letter_code
_entity_poly.pdbx_strand_id
1 'polypeptide(L)'
;MAVNIGRTAGSTLREQFLTLKVMANTIRSQEQFLMMIDREQIIPDMARRLSKEAISSDLISNKRVLLDFLYNMLARTGPHEPELDIEFHYIIIGKEFFEVDKSILWLEEYEIAIPFEIGDKLGKIIVGEDVTDAVKKIMTFYKAAETKFDREHFGNLDRCSLLILEEHYPQSSWHIRMRLPAKILNDYPVSI
;
A
#
# COMPACT_ATOMS: atom_id res chain seq x y z
N MET A 1 36.18 -13.28 32.55
CA MET A 1 36.12 -12.64 31.22
C MET A 1 34.74 -12.91 30.65
N ALA A 2 33.83 -11.95 30.74
CA ALA A 2 32.52 -12.05 30.12
C ALA A 2 32.64 -11.56 28.67
N VAL A 3 32.47 -12.46 27.72
CA VAL A 3 32.49 -12.13 26.29
C VAL A 3 31.11 -11.57 25.94
N ASN A 4 31.08 -10.27 25.71
CA ASN A 4 29.92 -9.52 25.26
C ASN A 4 29.69 -9.87 23.78
N ILE A 5 28.91 -10.92 23.51
CA ILE A 5 28.56 -11.30 22.14
C ILE A 5 27.45 -10.36 21.66
N GLY A 6 27.90 -9.34 20.93
CA GLY A 6 27.21 -8.68 19.82
C GLY A 6 25.69 -8.60 19.90
N ARG A 7 25.19 -7.51 20.52
CA ARG A 7 24.01 -6.83 19.97
C ARG A 7 24.33 -6.42 18.54
N THR A 8 23.82 -7.14 17.55
CA THR A 8 23.71 -6.62 16.19
C THR A 8 22.80 -5.40 16.25
N ALA A 9 23.38 -4.21 16.06
CA ALA A 9 22.68 -2.94 15.99
C ALA A 9 21.91 -2.83 14.65
N GLY A 10 20.87 -3.64 14.48
CA GLY A 10 19.84 -3.46 13.48
C GLY A 10 18.55 -3.01 14.17
N SER A 11 17.86 -2.01 13.63
CA SER A 11 16.51 -1.65 14.10
C SER A 11 15.59 -2.86 14.00
N THR A 12 14.84 -3.15 15.07
CA THR A 12 13.86 -4.24 15.06
C THR A 12 12.78 -3.99 13.99
N LEU A 13 12.14 -5.03 13.46
CA LEU A 13 11.06 -4.87 12.46
C LEU A 13 9.97 -3.91 12.95
N ARG A 14 9.63 -3.97 14.24
CA ARG A 14 8.66 -3.07 14.86
C ARG A 14 9.10 -1.61 14.82
N GLU A 15 10.38 -1.31 15.07
CA GLU A 15 10.92 0.05 14.94
C GLU A 15 10.84 0.52 13.49
N GLN A 16 11.20 -0.33 12.53
CA GLN A 16 11.09 -0.01 11.09
C GLN A 16 9.64 0.28 10.69
N PHE A 17 8.68 -0.51 11.19
CA PHE A 17 7.26 -0.30 10.97
C PHE A 17 6.77 1.03 11.58
N LEU A 18 7.23 1.39 12.77
CA LEU A 18 6.91 2.69 13.38
C LEU A 18 7.53 3.85 12.60
N THR A 19 8.74 3.69 12.06
CA THR A 19 9.34 4.68 11.14
C THR A 19 8.48 4.86 9.89
N LEU A 20 8.04 3.77 9.26
CA LEU A 20 7.09 3.81 8.15
C LEU A 20 5.81 4.55 8.50
N LYS A 21 5.27 4.33 9.70
CA LYS A 21 4.08 5.03 10.19
C LYS A 21 4.30 6.55 10.23
N VAL A 22 5.46 6.99 10.72
CA VAL A 22 5.79 8.42 10.75
C VAL A 22 5.88 8.98 9.34
N MET A 23 6.60 8.30 8.44
CA MET A 23 6.75 8.73 7.04
C MET A 23 5.40 8.82 6.32
N ALA A 24 4.54 7.81 6.47
CA ALA A 24 3.21 7.78 5.87
C ALA A 24 2.32 8.92 6.39
N ASN A 25 2.39 9.23 7.69
CA ASN A 25 1.67 10.37 8.26
C ASN A 25 2.18 11.71 7.74
N THR A 26 3.49 11.87 7.55
CA THR A 26 4.07 13.07 6.94
C THR A 26 3.57 13.26 5.51
N ILE A 27 3.59 12.20 4.69
CA ILE A 27 3.06 12.22 3.31
C ILE A 27 1.58 12.62 3.30
N ARG A 28 0.77 11.99 4.14
CA ARG A 28 -0.66 12.32 4.27
C ARG A 28 -0.89 13.79 4.67
N SER A 29 -0.08 14.30 5.60
CA SER A 29 -0.15 15.71 6.00
C SER A 29 0.21 16.66 4.85
N GLN A 30 1.19 16.30 4.03
CA GLN A 30 1.57 17.09 2.84
C GLN A 30 0.46 17.07 1.78
N GLU A 31 -0.17 15.92 1.53
CA GLU A 31 -1.33 15.80 0.62
C GLU A 31 -2.51 16.65 1.09
N GLN A 32 -2.85 16.57 2.38
CA GLN A 32 -3.91 17.38 2.98
C GLN A 32 -3.61 18.88 2.85
N PHE A 33 -2.35 19.28 3.07
CA PHE A 33 -1.93 20.67 2.93
C PHE A 33 -2.08 21.17 1.49
N LEU A 34 -1.69 20.37 0.48
CA LEU A 34 -1.90 20.70 -0.93
C LEU A 34 -3.38 20.91 -1.25
N MET A 35 -4.25 20.01 -0.77
CA MET A 35 -5.71 20.17 -0.91
C MET A 35 -6.26 21.44 -0.25
N MET A 36 -5.69 21.85 0.89
CA MET A 36 -6.08 23.09 1.57
C MET A 36 -5.66 24.33 0.77
N ILE A 37 -4.44 24.35 0.23
CA ILE A 37 -3.95 25.45 -0.62
C ILE A 37 -4.83 25.59 -1.88
N ASP A 38 -5.30 24.47 -2.46
CA ASP A 38 -6.19 24.50 -3.61
C ASP A 38 -7.51 25.22 -3.32
N ARG A 39 -8.06 25.01 -2.13
CA ARG A 39 -9.38 25.56 -1.73
C ARG A 39 -9.30 27.00 -1.24
N GLU A 40 -8.15 27.45 -0.76
CA GLU A 40 -8.00 28.76 -0.13
C GLU A 40 -7.96 29.88 -1.18
N GLN A 41 -8.97 30.74 -1.26
CA GLN A 41 -9.03 31.79 -2.30
C GLN A 41 -8.28 33.07 -1.92
N ILE A 42 -7.89 33.23 -0.65
CA ILE A 42 -7.27 34.45 -0.13
C ILE A 42 -5.77 34.53 -0.49
N ILE A 43 -5.11 33.39 -0.70
CA ILE A 43 -3.67 33.34 -1.00
C ILE A 43 -3.42 33.87 -2.43
N PRO A 44 -2.50 34.85 -2.61
CA PRO A 44 -2.12 35.34 -3.93
C PRO A 44 -1.61 34.21 -4.85
N ASP A 45 -2.00 34.25 -6.12
CA ASP A 45 -1.73 33.16 -7.07
C ASP A 45 -0.26 32.76 -7.19
N MET A 46 0.65 33.75 -7.17
CA MET A 46 2.08 33.49 -7.24
C MET A 46 2.58 32.73 -6.00
N ALA A 47 2.14 33.11 -4.81
CA ALA A 47 2.50 32.43 -3.57
C ALA A 47 1.91 31.02 -3.53
N ARG A 48 0.64 30.87 -3.94
CA ARG A 48 -0.04 29.57 -4.07
C ARG A 48 0.74 28.61 -4.97
N ARG A 49 1.18 29.08 -6.15
CA ARG A 49 1.94 28.28 -7.12
C ARG A 49 3.29 27.85 -6.55
N LEU A 50 4.05 28.78 -5.97
CA LEU A 50 5.36 28.46 -5.39
C LEU A 50 5.26 27.46 -4.23
N SER A 51 4.28 27.64 -3.34
CA SER A 51 4.05 26.68 -2.24
C SER A 51 3.67 25.29 -2.76
N LYS A 52 2.80 25.21 -3.77
CA LYS A 52 2.43 23.93 -4.38
C LYS A 52 3.63 23.24 -5.02
N GLU A 53 4.44 23.97 -5.79
CA GLU A 53 5.58 23.41 -6.49
C GLU A 53 6.61 22.83 -5.51
N ALA A 54 6.96 23.60 -4.46
CA ALA A 54 7.89 23.15 -3.42
C ALA A 54 7.37 21.89 -2.71
N ILE A 55 6.12 21.92 -2.21
CA ILE A 55 5.55 20.80 -1.46
C ILE A 55 5.31 19.57 -2.35
N SER A 56 4.93 19.75 -3.61
CA SER A 56 4.72 18.63 -4.53
C SER A 56 6.02 17.91 -4.85
N SER A 57 7.11 18.65 -5.06
CA SER A 57 8.44 18.05 -5.26
C SER A 57 8.88 17.24 -4.05
N ASP A 58 8.76 17.81 -2.85
CA ASP A 58 9.10 17.13 -1.60
C ASP A 58 8.21 15.91 -1.35
N LEU A 59 6.92 16.00 -1.67
CA LEU A 59 5.96 14.90 -1.55
C LEU A 59 6.35 13.70 -2.43
N ILE A 60 6.70 13.94 -3.69
CA ILE A 60 7.16 12.88 -4.61
C ILE A 60 8.42 12.22 -4.06
N SER A 61 9.38 13.02 -3.60
CA SER A 61 10.61 12.52 -2.98
C SER A 61 10.31 11.64 -1.75
N ASN A 62 9.47 12.12 -0.84
CA ASN A 62 9.09 11.40 0.37
C ASN A 62 8.37 10.09 0.07
N LYS A 63 7.47 10.07 -0.93
CA LYS A 63 6.80 8.83 -1.39
C LYS A 63 7.79 7.80 -1.90
N ARG A 64 8.80 8.21 -2.68
CA ARG A 64 9.87 7.31 -3.15
C ARG A 64 10.70 6.76 -2.00
N VAL A 65 11.12 7.62 -1.08
CA VAL A 65 11.90 7.19 0.10
C VAL A 65 11.08 6.22 0.97
N LEU A 66 9.77 6.46 1.13
CA LEU A 66 8.88 5.53 1.83
C LEU A 66 8.83 4.17 1.13
N LEU A 67 8.68 4.17 -0.19
CA LEU A 67 8.60 2.96 -0.97
C LEU A 67 9.90 2.15 -0.91
N ASP A 68 11.05 2.82 -1.07
CA ASP A 68 12.37 2.19 -0.93
C ASP A 68 12.56 1.60 0.46
N PHE A 69 12.12 2.32 1.50
CA PHE A 69 12.19 1.84 2.87
C PHE A 69 11.28 0.61 3.08
N LEU A 70 10.07 0.62 2.53
CA LEU A 70 9.15 -0.53 2.56
C LEU A 70 9.78 -1.76 1.90
N TYR A 71 10.32 -1.65 0.68
CA TYR A 71 10.97 -2.78 0.03
C TYR A 71 12.18 -3.30 0.79
N ASN A 72 13.00 -2.40 1.34
CA ASN A 72 14.14 -2.80 2.15
C ASN A 72 13.72 -3.56 3.41
N MET A 73 12.59 -3.18 4.03
CA MET A 73 12.02 -3.89 5.17
C MET A 73 11.50 -5.27 4.75
N LEU A 74 10.75 -5.36 3.63
CA LEU A 74 10.20 -6.62 3.10
C LEU A 74 11.29 -7.60 2.64
N ALA A 75 12.41 -7.10 2.12
CA ALA A 75 13.54 -7.93 1.70
C ALA A 75 14.32 -8.53 2.88
N ARG A 76 14.21 -7.93 4.08
CA ARG A 76 14.92 -8.36 5.29
C ARG A 76 14.10 -9.30 6.17
N THR A 77 12.81 -9.45 5.90
CA THR A 77 11.89 -10.27 6.72
C THR A 77 12.26 -11.76 6.58
N GLY A 78 12.94 -12.28 7.59
CA GLY A 78 13.34 -13.69 7.68
C GLY A 78 12.26 -14.61 8.25
N PRO A 79 12.51 -15.93 8.32
CA PRO A 79 11.54 -16.94 8.82
C PRO A 79 11.19 -16.82 10.31
N HIS A 80 11.85 -15.92 11.05
CA HIS A 80 11.61 -15.66 12.48
C HIS A 80 11.16 -14.23 12.76
N GLU A 81 10.96 -13.41 11.73
CA GLU A 81 10.46 -12.05 11.91
C GLU A 81 8.93 -12.02 11.87
N PRO A 82 8.29 -11.05 12.55
CA PRO A 82 6.85 -10.87 12.48
C PRO A 82 6.38 -10.70 11.05
N GLU A 83 5.24 -11.30 10.74
CA GLU A 83 4.76 -11.35 9.37
C GLU A 83 3.97 -10.08 9.02
N LEU A 84 4.22 -9.53 7.83
CA LEU A 84 3.55 -8.34 7.31
C LEU A 84 2.49 -8.72 6.28
N ASP A 85 1.34 -8.06 6.33
CA ASP A 85 0.30 -8.16 5.31
C ASP A 85 0.05 -6.81 4.66
N ILE A 86 -0.42 -6.84 3.43
CA ILE A 86 -0.96 -5.67 2.74
C ILE A 86 -2.43 -5.91 2.45
N GLU A 87 -3.20 -4.83 2.49
CA GLU A 87 -4.61 -4.85 2.17
C GLU A 87 -4.93 -3.68 1.24
N PHE A 88 -5.60 -4.00 0.14
CA PHE A 88 -6.06 -3.03 -0.85
C PHE A 88 -7.58 -3.07 -0.97
N HIS A 89 -8.17 -1.88 -1.01
CA HIS A 89 -9.61 -1.69 -1.22
C HIS A 89 -9.78 -1.08 -2.60
N TYR A 90 -10.31 -1.86 -3.52
CA TYR A 90 -10.59 -1.43 -4.89
C TYR A 90 -12.06 -1.10 -5.05
N ILE A 91 -12.34 -0.02 -5.76
CA ILE A 91 -13.68 0.36 -6.19
C ILE A 91 -13.70 0.28 -7.72
N ILE A 92 -14.68 -0.45 -8.23
CA ILE A 92 -14.92 -0.59 -9.67
C ILE A 92 -16.32 -0.07 -9.94
N ILE A 93 -16.46 0.87 -10.88
CA ILE A 93 -17.76 1.43 -11.25
C ILE A 93 -17.93 1.31 -12.76
N GLY A 94 -18.96 0.57 -13.19
CA GLY A 94 -19.16 0.30 -14.61
C GLY A 94 -17.97 -0.43 -15.25
N LYS A 95 -17.62 -0.07 -16.49
CA LYS A 95 -16.57 -0.74 -17.29
C LYS A 95 -15.26 0.05 -17.39
N GLU A 96 -15.24 1.30 -16.92
CA GLU A 96 -14.13 2.23 -17.19
C GLU A 96 -13.47 2.74 -15.91
N PHE A 97 -14.13 2.60 -14.76
CA PHE A 97 -13.64 3.15 -13.51
C PHE A 97 -13.06 2.05 -12.62
N PHE A 98 -11.77 2.17 -12.32
CA PHE A 98 -11.04 1.36 -11.36
C PHE A 98 -10.22 2.31 -10.49
N GLU A 99 -10.50 2.33 -9.19
CA GLU A 99 -9.84 3.20 -8.22
C GLU A 99 -9.42 2.41 -6.98
N VAL A 100 -8.41 2.91 -6.28
CA VAL A 100 -8.00 2.41 -4.97
C VAL A 100 -8.51 3.35 -3.89
N ASP A 101 -9.47 2.90 -3.10
CA ASP A 101 -9.98 3.64 -1.93
C ASP A 101 -8.94 3.67 -0.81
N LYS A 102 -8.33 2.51 -0.52
CA LYS A 102 -7.37 2.35 0.58
C LYS A 102 -6.25 1.38 0.24
N SER A 103 -5.07 1.73 0.72
CA SER A 103 -3.90 0.86 0.80
C SER A 103 -3.42 0.82 2.24
N ILE A 104 -3.33 -0.37 2.82
CA ILE A 104 -3.02 -0.57 4.23
C ILE A 104 -1.90 -1.59 4.36
N LEU A 105 -0.91 -1.29 5.20
CA LEU A 105 0.11 -2.22 5.66
C LEU A 105 -0.21 -2.65 7.09
N TRP A 106 -0.22 -3.96 7.32
CA TRP A 106 -0.50 -4.59 8.60
C TRP A 106 0.75 -5.22 9.19
N LEU A 107 0.95 -5.01 10.48
CA LEU A 107 1.86 -5.75 11.34
C LEU A 107 1.05 -6.26 12.53
N GLU A 108 0.70 -7.54 12.51
CA GLU A 108 -0.21 -8.14 13.51
C GLU A 108 -1.55 -7.36 13.56
N GLU A 109 -1.88 -6.74 14.69
CA GLU A 109 -3.08 -5.94 14.91
C GLU A 109 -2.90 -4.45 14.53
N TYR A 110 -1.69 -4.02 14.20
CA TYR A 110 -1.40 -2.63 13.87
C TYR A 110 -1.53 -2.38 12.37
N GLU A 111 -2.35 -1.40 12.00
CA GLU A 111 -2.49 -0.91 10.63
C GLU A 111 -1.81 0.45 10.41
N ILE A 112 -1.28 0.64 9.20
CA ILE A 112 -0.79 1.91 8.69
C ILE A 112 -1.38 2.11 7.29
N ALA A 113 -2.03 3.24 7.06
CA ALA A 113 -2.39 3.66 5.70
C ALA A 113 -1.10 4.03 4.93
N ILE A 114 -0.87 3.38 3.80
CA ILE A 114 0.27 3.63 2.91
C ILE A 114 -0.20 4.37 1.65
N PRO A 115 0.70 4.96 0.85
CA PRO A 115 0.32 5.68 -0.37
C PRO A 115 -0.56 4.83 -1.29
N PHE A 116 -1.67 5.41 -1.77
CA PHE A 116 -2.64 4.69 -2.60
C PHE A 116 -2.02 4.25 -3.94
N GLU A 117 -0.99 4.96 -4.42
CA GLU A 117 -0.27 4.63 -5.66
C GLU A 117 0.32 3.22 -5.65
N ILE A 118 0.67 2.69 -4.48
CA ILE A 118 1.15 1.30 -4.34
C ILE A 118 0.04 0.33 -4.79
N GLY A 119 -1.18 0.55 -4.28
CA GLY A 119 -2.35 -0.24 -4.64
C GLY A 119 -2.77 -0.03 -6.08
N ASP A 120 -2.71 1.21 -6.59
CA ASP A 120 -3.08 1.56 -7.97
C ASP A 120 -2.17 0.84 -8.97
N LYS A 121 -0.87 0.88 -8.74
CA LYS A 121 0.12 0.19 -9.58
C LYS A 121 -0.05 -1.31 -9.54
N LEU A 122 -0.25 -1.90 -8.36
CA LEU A 122 -0.51 -3.34 -8.25
C LEU A 122 -1.83 -3.72 -8.94
N GLY A 123 -2.88 -2.90 -8.75
CA GLY A 123 -4.17 -3.07 -9.41
C GLY A 123 -4.04 -3.07 -10.93
N LYS A 124 -3.26 -2.14 -11.49
CA LYS A 124 -2.93 -2.08 -12.92
C LYS A 124 -2.14 -3.30 -13.41
N ILE A 125 -1.23 -3.84 -12.60
CA ILE A 125 -0.52 -5.09 -12.93
C ILE A 125 -1.51 -6.28 -13.00
N ILE A 126 -2.48 -6.33 -12.08
CA ILE A 126 -3.47 -7.42 -12.01
C ILE A 126 -4.50 -7.33 -13.15
N VAL A 127 -5.07 -6.14 -13.34
CA VAL A 127 -6.21 -5.91 -14.24
C VAL A 127 -5.74 -5.61 -15.67
N GLY A 128 -4.57 -4.99 -15.83
CA GLY A 128 -4.08 -4.45 -17.10
C GLY A 128 -4.71 -3.11 -17.44
N GLU A 129 -4.48 -2.65 -18.69
CA GLU A 129 -5.08 -1.40 -19.20
C GLU A 129 -6.58 -1.52 -19.46
N ASP A 130 -7.06 -2.75 -19.70
CA ASP A 130 -8.47 -3.04 -19.93
C ASP A 130 -9.14 -3.50 -18.62
N VAL A 131 -10.04 -2.67 -18.10
CA VAL A 131 -10.80 -2.92 -16.86
C VAL A 131 -11.93 -3.95 -17.08
N THR A 132 -12.15 -4.40 -18.32
CA THR A 132 -13.09 -5.49 -18.60
C THR A 132 -12.72 -6.74 -17.80
N ASP A 133 -13.72 -7.35 -17.16
CA ASP A 133 -13.58 -8.51 -16.27
C ASP A 133 -12.62 -8.30 -15.08
N ALA A 134 -12.39 -7.06 -14.63
CA ALA A 134 -11.49 -6.75 -13.52
C ALA A 134 -11.73 -7.61 -12.26
N VAL A 135 -12.99 -7.82 -11.88
CA VAL A 135 -13.37 -8.71 -10.76
C VAL A 135 -12.80 -10.11 -10.96
N LYS A 136 -12.97 -10.69 -12.16
CA LYS A 136 -12.48 -12.04 -12.49
C LYS A 136 -10.96 -12.10 -12.47
N LYS A 137 -10.29 -11.08 -13.02
CA LYS A 137 -8.81 -10.98 -13.01
C LYS A 137 -8.27 -10.92 -11.57
N ILE A 138 -8.89 -10.12 -10.71
CA ILE A 138 -8.53 -10.03 -9.28
C ILE A 138 -8.76 -11.38 -8.58
N MET A 139 -9.90 -12.04 -8.79
CA MET A 139 -10.14 -13.37 -8.22
C MET A 139 -9.10 -14.40 -8.67
N THR A 140 -8.74 -14.41 -9.96
CA THR A 140 -7.73 -15.32 -10.49
C THR A 140 -6.35 -15.04 -9.89
N PHE A 141 -5.96 -13.78 -9.80
CA PHE A 141 -4.72 -13.36 -9.17
C PHE A 141 -4.67 -13.77 -7.69
N TYR A 142 -5.73 -13.47 -6.94
CA TYR A 142 -5.83 -13.83 -5.52
C TYR A 142 -5.68 -15.33 -5.31
N LYS A 143 -6.40 -16.16 -6.07
CA LYS A 143 -6.31 -17.63 -5.95
C LYS A 143 -4.91 -18.16 -6.25
N ALA A 144 -4.23 -17.59 -7.24
CA ALA A 144 -2.85 -17.96 -7.57
C ALA A 144 -1.88 -17.58 -6.44
N ALA A 145 -2.04 -16.38 -5.88
CA ALA A 145 -1.25 -15.91 -4.74
C ALA A 145 -1.49 -16.77 -3.49
N GLU A 146 -2.76 -17.02 -3.14
CA GLU A 146 -3.17 -17.87 -2.01
C GLU A 146 -2.58 -19.27 -2.12
N THR A 147 -2.68 -19.91 -3.30
CA THR A 147 -2.11 -21.25 -3.55
C THR A 147 -0.59 -21.26 -3.41
N LYS A 148 0.10 -20.19 -3.81
CA LYS A 148 1.56 -20.06 -3.64
C LYS A 148 1.91 -19.97 -2.16
N PHE A 149 1.22 -19.11 -1.41
CA PHE A 149 1.49 -18.92 0.02
C PHE A 149 1.14 -20.13 0.87
N ASP A 150 0.07 -20.85 0.52
CA ASP A 150 -0.32 -22.13 1.12
C ASP A 150 0.84 -23.14 1.11
N ARG A 151 1.51 -23.26 -0.04
CA ARG A 151 2.68 -24.15 -0.22
C ARG A 151 3.91 -23.68 0.56
N GLU A 152 4.12 -22.38 0.67
CA GLU A 152 5.28 -21.79 1.34
C GLU A 152 5.16 -21.81 2.88
N HIS A 153 3.94 -21.68 3.41
CA HIS A 153 3.67 -21.53 4.85
C HIS A 153 2.87 -22.70 5.44
N PHE A 154 2.90 -23.86 4.77
CA PHE A 154 2.30 -25.12 5.24
C PHE A 154 0.83 -24.99 5.71
N GLY A 155 -0.01 -24.24 4.98
CA GLY A 155 -1.44 -24.14 5.31
C GLY A 155 -1.86 -22.97 6.20
N ASN A 156 -0.98 -22.02 6.54
CA ASN A 156 -1.40 -20.82 7.27
C ASN A 156 -2.08 -19.79 6.34
N LEU A 157 -3.37 -20.01 6.06
CA LEU A 157 -4.19 -19.17 5.18
C LEU A 157 -4.97 -18.06 5.89
N ASP A 158 -4.91 -17.97 7.22
CA ASP A 158 -5.62 -16.96 8.02
C ASP A 158 -5.27 -15.50 7.62
N ARG A 159 -4.17 -15.34 6.89
CA ARG A 159 -3.60 -14.07 6.44
C ARG A 159 -4.05 -13.64 5.05
N CYS A 160 -4.64 -14.55 4.27
CA CYS A 160 -5.22 -14.23 2.97
C CYS A 160 -6.73 -14.02 3.16
N SER A 161 -7.25 -12.90 2.66
CA SER A 161 -8.70 -12.73 2.57
C SER A 161 -9.10 -11.95 1.34
N LEU A 162 -10.21 -12.36 0.73
CA LEU A 162 -10.83 -11.68 -0.40
C LEU A 162 -12.32 -11.52 -0.12
N LEU A 163 -12.77 -10.26 -0.08
CA LEU A 163 -14.17 -9.90 0.00
C LEU A 163 -14.53 -9.11 -1.26
N ILE A 164 -15.57 -9.55 -1.95
CA ILE A 164 -16.13 -8.88 -3.12
C ILE A 164 -17.59 -8.57 -2.79
N LEU A 165 -17.93 -7.28 -2.76
CA LEU A 165 -19.28 -6.81 -2.58
C LEU A 165 -19.76 -6.15 -3.87
N GLU A 166 -20.91 -6.58 -4.35
CA GLU A 166 -21.59 -5.98 -5.50
C GLU A 166 -22.73 -5.08 -5.00
N GLU A 167 -22.71 -3.83 -5.42
CA GLU A 167 -23.74 -2.84 -5.12
C GLU A 167 -24.42 -2.44 -6.44
N HIS A 168 -25.75 -2.55 -6.49
CA HIS A 168 -26.52 -2.35 -7.72
C HIS A 168 -27.16 -0.96 -7.84
N TYR A 169 -27.13 -0.15 -6.79
CA TYR A 169 -27.79 1.16 -6.73
C TYR A 169 -26.85 2.20 -6.13
N PRO A 170 -26.70 3.41 -6.72
CA PRO A 170 -27.42 3.96 -7.87
C PRO A 170 -26.94 3.46 -9.25
N GLN A 171 -25.79 2.78 -9.30
CA GLN A 171 -25.23 2.12 -10.48
C GLN A 171 -24.46 0.87 -10.04
N SER A 172 -24.18 -0.06 -10.96
CA SER A 172 -23.42 -1.27 -10.64
C SER A 172 -21.98 -0.90 -10.27
N SER A 173 -21.61 -1.18 -9.02
CA SER A 173 -20.25 -1.03 -8.50
C SER A 173 -19.81 -2.28 -7.75
N TRP A 174 -18.50 -2.52 -7.75
CA TRP A 174 -17.88 -3.56 -6.94
C TRP A 174 -16.90 -2.94 -5.96
N HIS A 175 -17.02 -3.34 -4.71
CA HIS A 175 -16.08 -3.01 -3.64
C HIS A 175 -15.31 -4.28 -3.30
N ILE A 176 -14.01 -4.27 -3.55
CA ILE A 176 -13.15 -5.43 -3.39
C ILE A 176 -12.12 -5.14 -2.31
N ARG A 177 -12.13 -5.91 -1.23
CA ARG A 177 -11.08 -5.89 -0.21
C ARG A 177 -10.23 -7.14 -0.37
N MET A 178 -8.94 -6.94 -0.65
CA MET A 178 -7.98 -8.01 -0.87
C MET A 178 -6.81 -7.85 0.11
N ARG A 179 -6.64 -8.83 1.01
CA ARG A 179 -5.51 -8.93 1.94
C ARG A 179 -4.63 -10.10 1.56
N LEU A 180 -3.33 -9.85 1.47
CA LEU A 180 -2.29 -10.83 1.12
C LEU A 180 -1.03 -10.58 1.96
N PRO A 181 -0.16 -11.58 2.15
CA PRO A 181 1.17 -11.36 2.68
C PRO A 181 1.93 -10.29 1.87
N ALA A 182 2.57 -9.35 2.57
CA ALA A 182 3.24 -8.19 1.96
C ALA A 182 4.38 -8.57 1.00
N LYS A 183 4.91 -9.79 1.12
CA LYS A 183 5.90 -10.38 0.20
C LYS A 183 5.46 -10.34 -1.26
N ILE A 184 4.15 -10.30 -1.54
CA ILE A 184 3.63 -10.17 -2.91
C ILE A 184 4.15 -8.91 -3.63
N LEU A 185 4.50 -7.85 -2.90
CA LEU A 185 5.11 -6.65 -3.50
C LEU A 185 6.53 -6.89 -4.02
N ASN A 186 7.27 -7.85 -3.46
CA ASN A 186 8.59 -8.22 -3.98
C ASN A 186 8.47 -8.99 -5.31
N ASP A 187 7.40 -9.77 -5.48
CA ASP A 187 7.10 -10.47 -6.74
C ASP A 187 6.61 -9.51 -7.82
N TYR A 188 5.90 -8.45 -7.41
CA TYR A 188 5.32 -7.43 -8.29
C TYR A 188 5.76 -6.03 -7.86
N PRO A 189 7.04 -5.67 -8.10
CA PRO A 189 7.57 -4.39 -7.66
C PRO A 189 6.88 -3.24 -8.41
N VAL A 190 6.26 -2.36 -7.64
CA VAL A 190 5.67 -1.09 -8.07
C VAL A 190 6.63 0.07 -7.87
N SER A 191 6.48 1.13 -8.67
CA SER A 191 7.24 2.38 -8.59
C SER A 191 6.33 3.60 -8.55
N ILE A 192 6.80 4.67 -7.89
CA ILE A 192 6.10 5.96 -7.70
C ILE A 192 6.94 7.12 -8.28
#